data_AF-A0A3A8ZK55-F1
#
_entry.id   AF-A0A3A8ZK55-F1
#
_cell.length_a   1.000
_cell.length_b   1.000
_cell.length_c   1.000
_cell.angle_alpha   90.00
_cell.angle_beta   90.00
_cell.angle_gamma   90.00
#
_symmetry.space_group_name_H-M   'P 1'
#
loop_
_entity.id
_entity.type
_entity.pdbx_description
1 polymer ?
#
loop_
_entity_poly.entity_id
_entity_poly.type
_entity_poly.pdbx_seq_one_letter_code
_entity_poly.pdbx_strand_id
1 'polypeptide(L)'
;MINNTLLIHIGMPKTGTSALQRFLFANASKLEKYGWDYPILLDQKDINSERLMMIEQSGNGRDLYIEGVLNNNKSEWNTEIEIISTHLKVRNVILSSEDISEYETDKFLEGVKEKYENVKVVIYLRRQDREIESIYNEHIKSAGEYNTFQEFITSDDSYKTWVDYLSKLDMISRIVGKENLIVRIYEKQQLIGNDTVTDFLSVLGIPADKEEWIRSEGANPSVGGNYLEINRLINSAQSADHHFDSWDIKYDVRDICVELSSLFNQKKGEHGFFVPDERKKFLEKFARDNERIAKEYLQREDGTLFYDERMDFAVYETNQYSEFEADIVRVFASLIFAQDRRTKNLIERKCGELSGKLLMKDISQKSEGRQLLLFGKGYKCHKLFKAVESIPAELIADNDISKQGTTLNGVQVRYAKDIANWSKYFVVVTCEKTDEIEVQLHDYGLKKERDYILAKEYGF
;
A
#
# COMPACT_ATOMS: atom_id res chain seq x y z
N MET A 1 34.39 19.16 3.20
CA MET A 1 33.14 18.58 2.69
C MET A 1 32.98 17.21 3.29
N ILE A 2 31.79 16.90 3.79
CA ILE A 2 31.49 15.61 4.41
C ILE A 2 31.37 14.61 3.26
N ASN A 3 32.25 13.60 3.22
CA ASN A 3 32.42 12.70 2.07
C ASN A 3 31.61 11.40 2.23
N ASN A 4 30.59 11.40 3.10
CA ASN A 4 29.77 10.23 3.36
C ASN A 4 28.81 9.97 2.18
N THR A 5 28.52 8.70 1.95
CA THR A 5 27.73 8.23 0.81
C THR A 5 26.29 8.02 1.23
N LEU A 6 25.35 8.51 0.42
CA LEU A 6 23.97 8.04 0.46
C LEU A 6 23.83 6.88 -0.54
N LEU A 7 23.72 5.66 -0.04
CA LEU A 7 23.48 4.47 -0.85
C LEU A 7 21.99 4.15 -0.89
N ILE A 8 21.41 4.16 -2.08
CA ILE A 8 19.98 3.94 -2.31
C ILE A 8 19.79 2.57 -2.97
N HIS A 9 19.22 1.65 -2.22
CA HIS A 9 18.76 0.37 -2.73
C HIS A 9 17.33 0.50 -3.23
N ILE A 10 17.15 0.39 -4.55
CA ILE A 10 15.85 0.61 -5.20
C ILE A 10 15.12 -0.69 -5.58
N GLY A 11 15.60 -1.86 -5.14
CA GLY A 11 15.04 -3.15 -5.56
C GLY A 11 15.84 -3.78 -6.71
N MET A 12 15.23 -4.42 -7.72
CA MET A 12 13.79 -4.40 -8.08
C MET A 12 12.90 -5.29 -7.20
N PRO A 13 11.56 -5.15 -7.27
CA PRO A 13 10.65 -6.12 -6.67
C PRO A 13 11.08 -7.57 -6.94
N LYS A 14 10.76 -8.47 -6.00
CA LYS A 14 11.00 -9.92 -6.18
C LYS A 14 12.48 -10.34 -6.30
N THR A 15 13.41 -9.51 -5.83
CA THR A 15 14.86 -9.82 -5.74
C THR A 15 15.37 -10.03 -4.31
N GLY A 16 14.49 -10.37 -3.38
CA GLY A 16 14.85 -10.60 -1.97
C GLY A 16 14.87 -9.32 -1.11
N THR A 17 14.31 -8.23 -1.63
CA THR A 17 14.14 -6.91 -1.01
C THR A 17 13.53 -6.96 0.39
N SER A 18 12.41 -7.66 0.59
CA SER A 18 11.76 -7.74 1.91
C SER A 18 12.65 -8.42 2.96
N ALA A 19 13.43 -9.44 2.56
CA ALA A 19 14.39 -10.08 3.47
C ALA A 19 15.55 -9.14 3.80
N LEU A 20 16.03 -8.38 2.81
CA LEU A 20 17.07 -7.37 2.99
C LEU A 20 16.60 -6.22 3.88
N GLN A 21 15.40 -5.69 3.68
CA GLN A 21 14.85 -4.56 4.45
C GLN A 21 14.64 -4.95 5.93
N ARG A 22 14.07 -6.12 6.20
CA ARG A 22 13.96 -6.68 7.56
C ARG A 22 15.34 -6.84 8.21
N PHE A 23 16.31 -7.34 7.45
CA PHE A 23 17.69 -7.47 7.92
C PHE A 23 18.31 -6.12 8.27
N LEU A 24 18.18 -5.11 7.41
CA LEU A 24 18.73 -3.77 7.64
C LEU A 24 18.08 -3.12 8.87
N PHE A 25 16.76 -3.24 8.99
CA PHE A 25 16.01 -2.74 10.15
C PHE A 25 16.46 -3.40 11.46
N ALA A 26 16.50 -4.74 11.50
CA ALA A 26 16.88 -5.48 12.70
C ALA A 26 18.35 -5.29 13.11
N ASN A 27 19.24 -4.93 12.18
CA ASN A 27 20.67 -4.80 12.42
C ASN A 27 21.20 -3.35 12.34
N ALA A 28 20.32 -2.35 12.35
CA ALA A 28 20.70 -0.93 12.21
C ALA A 28 21.87 -0.52 13.15
N SER A 29 21.80 -0.89 14.44
CA SER A 29 22.85 -0.57 15.41
C SER A 29 24.18 -1.30 15.18
N LYS A 30 24.16 -2.48 14.54
CA LYS A 30 25.38 -3.22 14.18
C LYS A 30 26.05 -2.61 12.96
N LEU A 31 25.26 -2.14 11.99
CA LEU A 31 25.76 -1.44 10.79
C LEU A 31 26.53 -0.17 11.15
N GLU A 32 26.16 0.53 12.23
CA GLU A 32 26.86 1.73 12.69
C GLU A 32 28.35 1.48 12.99
N LYS A 33 28.69 0.28 13.50
CA LYS A 33 30.08 -0.12 13.78
C LYS A 33 30.94 -0.16 12.52
N TYR A 34 30.30 -0.33 11.36
CA TYR A 34 30.94 -0.41 10.04
C TYR A 34 30.77 0.88 9.23
N GLY A 35 30.31 1.98 9.85
CA GLY A 35 30.21 3.28 9.20
C GLY A 35 28.93 3.48 8.38
N TRP A 36 27.87 2.72 8.65
CA TRP A 36 26.59 2.80 7.95
C TRP A 36 25.41 2.99 8.92
N ASP A 37 24.59 4.00 8.67
CA ASP A 37 23.33 4.24 9.37
C ASP A 37 22.15 3.75 8.50
N TYR A 38 21.15 3.15 9.13
CA TYR A 38 19.84 2.83 8.54
C TYR A 38 18.74 3.54 9.36
N PRO A 39 18.54 4.85 9.13
CA PRO A 39 17.71 5.67 10.00
C PRO A 39 16.21 5.46 9.78
N ILE A 40 15.43 5.71 10.82
CA ILE A 40 13.97 5.90 10.73
C ILE A 40 13.72 7.34 10.31
N LEU A 41 13.11 7.54 9.15
CA LEU A 41 12.85 8.87 8.57
C LEU A 41 11.50 9.42 9.04
N LEU A 42 11.25 9.40 10.35
CA LEU A 42 10.00 9.91 10.92
C LEU A 42 10.31 10.88 12.05
N ASP A 43 9.47 11.91 12.18
CA ASP A 43 9.46 12.72 13.40
C ASP A 43 9.06 11.85 14.59
N GLN A 44 9.64 12.08 15.77
CA GLN A 44 9.36 11.30 16.98
C GLN A 44 7.88 11.24 17.32
N LYS A 45 7.12 12.30 17.01
CA LYS A 45 5.66 12.35 17.24
C LYS A 45 4.86 11.42 16.31
N ASP A 46 5.44 11.03 15.18
CA ASP A 46 4.79 10.24 14.13
C ASP A 46 5.19 8.76 14.20
N ILE A 47 6.14 8.40 15.08
CA ILE A 47 6.55 7.02 15.31
C ILE A 47 5.41 6.27 16.03
N ASN A 48 4.85 5.27 15.32
CA ASN A 48 3.90 4.32 15.87
C ASN A 48 4.20 2.90 15.36
N SER A 49 3.57 1.89 15.96
CA SER A 49 3.83 0.49 15.64
C SER A 49 3.54 0.13 14.17
N GLU A 50 2.51 0.74 13.58
CA GLU A 50 2.12 0.49 12.19
C GLU A 50 3.18 1.01 11.22
N ARG A 51 3.63 2.26 11.40
CA ARG A 51 4.70 2.86 10.59
C ARG A 51 6.01 2.10 10.73
N LEU A 52 6.37 1.65 11.94
CA LEU A 52 7.56 0.83 12.14
C LEU A 52 7.46 -0.52 11.42
N MET A 53 6.30 -1.17 11.44
CA MET A 53 6.07 -2.40 10.69
C MET A 53 6.19 -2.16 9.18
N MET A 54 5.71 -1.03 8.66
CA MET A 54 5.86 -0.69 7.25
C MET A 54 7.33 -0.47 6.86
N ILE A 55 8.10 0.25 7.68
CA ILE A 55 9.54 0.44 7.46
C ILE A 55 10.28 -0.90 7.50
N GLU A 56 9.96 -1.78 8.44
CA GLU A 56 10.55 -3.11 8.53
C GLU A 56 10.26 -3.96 7.28
N GLN A 57 9.06 -3.85 6.71
CA GLN A 57 8.61 -4.70 5.60
C GLN A 57 8.96 -4.17 4.20
N SER A 58 9.02 -2.85 4.03
CA SER A 58 9.17 -2.18 2.74
C SER A 58 10.36 -1.22 2.68
N GLY A 59 11.06 -1.04 3.80
CA GLY A 59 12.26 -0.24 3.93
C GLY A 59 12.03 1.22 4.33
N ASN A 60 13.08 1.84 4.88
CA ASN A 60 13.07 3.20 5.40
C ASN A 60 12.91 4.31 4.36
N GLY A 61 13.01 4.01 3.06
CA GLY A 61 12.80 4.98 1.98
C GLY A 61 11.38 5.00 1.42
N ARG A 62 10.50 4.11 1.90
CA ARG A 62 9.13 3.98 1.38
C ARG A 62 8.33 5.27 1.52
N ASP A 63 8.23 5.80 2.73
CA ASP A 63 7.38 6.95 3.02
C ASP A 63 7.94 8.21 2.32
N LEU A 64 9.27 8.39 2.30
CA LEU A 64 9.94 9.43 1.50
C LEU A 64 9.49 9.43 0.05
N TYR A 65 9.43 8.25 -0.56
CA TYR A 65 9.05 8.08 -1.95
C TYR A 65 7.53 8.28 -2.15
N ILE A 66 6.70 7.58 -1.37
CA ILE A 66 5.24 7.64 -1.53
C ILE A 66 4.72 9.04 -1.23
N GLU A 67 5.07 9.59 -0.07
CA GLU A 67 4.52 10.87 0.35
C GLU A 67 5.21 12.02 -0.38
N GLY A 68 6.54 11.98 -0.45
CA GLY A 68 7.32 13.06 -1.05
C GLY A 68 7.19 13.16 -2.57
N VAL A 69 7.16 12.02 -3.28
CA VAL A 69 7.14 11.98 -4.76
C VAL A 69 5.74 11.70 -5.29
N LEU A 70 5.11 10.58 -4.92
CA LEU A 70 3.82 10.19 -5.50
C LEU A 70 2.67 11.11 -5.04
N ASN A 71 2.62 11.44 -3.75
CA ASN A 71 1.62 12.36 -3.19
C ASN A 71 2.05 13.84 -3.28
N ASN A 72 3.27 14.12 -3.75
CA ASN A 72 3.83 15.47 -3.90
C ASN A 72 3.80 16.29 -2.60
N ASN A 73 4.01 15.64 -1.46
CA ASN A 73 4.06 16.27 -0.14
C ASN A 73 5.46 16.83 0.14
N LYS A 74 5.67 18.07 -0.29
CA LYS A 74 6.96 18.77 -0.11
C LYS A 74 7.39 18.93 1.34
N SER A 75 6.45 18.99 2.28
CA SER A 75 6.77 19.17 3.70
C SER A 75 7.41 17.90 4.27
N GLU A 76 6.83 16.74 3.97
CA GLU A 76 7.37 15.44 4.37
C GLU A 76 8.70 15.17 3.68
N TRP A 77 8.78 15.41 2.36
CA TRP A 77 10.05 15.33 1.62
C TRP A 77 11.16 16.14 2.27
N ASN A 78 10.93 17.42 2.58
CA ASN A 78 11.96 18.27 3.18
C ASN A 78 12.35 17.80 4.60
N THR A 79 11.39 17.30 5.37
CA THR A 79 11.65 16.83 6.74
C THR A 79 12.55 15.60 6.72
N GLU A 80 12.21 14.61 5.91
CA GLU A 80 12.95 13.36 5.81
C GLU A 80 14.33 13.53 5.16
N ILE A 81 14.45 14.40 4.16
CA ILE A 81 15.73 14.82 3.59
C ILE A 81 16.60 15.50 4.66
N GLU A 82 16.06 16.36 5.53
CA GLU A 82 16.88 16.93 6.62
C GLU A 82 17.35 15.85 7.60
N ILE A 83 16.51 14.86 7.92
CA ILE A 83 16.91 13.72 8.76
C ILE A 83 18.09 12.98 8.12
N ILE A 84 18.01 12.60 6.84
CA ILE A 84 19.13 11.96 6.11
C ILE A 84 20.39 12.84 6.17
N SER A 85 20.24 14.16 6.00
CA SER A 85 21.36 15.11 6.08
C SER A 85 22.03 15.13 7.46
N THR A 86 21.30 14.93 8.54
CA THR A 86 21.90 14.82 9.89
C THR A 86 22.73 13.56 10.06
N HIS A 87 22.27 12.41 9.57
CA HIS A 87 23.00 11.14 9.62
C HIS A 87 24.25 11.18 8.74
N LEU A 88 24.12 11.75 7.53
CA LEU A 88 25.24 11.91 6.61
C LEU A 88 26.37 12.76 7.19
N LYS A 89 26.15 13.59 8.21
CA LYS A 89 27.22 14.32 8.90
C LYS A 89 28.19 13.40 9.65
N VAL A 90 27.76 12.20 10.00
CA VAL A 90 28.49 11.28 10.87
C VAL A 90 28.92 10.02 10.11
N ARG A 91 28.01 9.39 9.35
CA ARG A 91 28.24 8.11 8.68
C ARG A 91 27.64 8.08 7.28
N ASN A 92 27.92 7.01 6.53
CA ASN A 92 27.18 6.73 5.30
C ASN A 92 25.73 6.35 5.66
N VAL A 93 24.78 6.60 4.77
CA VAL A 93 23.36 6.29 4.98
C VAL A 93 22.89 5.29 3.95
N ILE A 94 22.18 4.27 4.39
CA ILE A 94 21.45 3.34 3.53
C ILE A 94 19.99 3.79 3.49
N LEU A 95 19.48 3.99 2.29
CA LEU A 95 18.07 4.19 2.00
C LEU A 95 17.58 3.01 1.16
N SER A 96 16.45 2.41 1.52
CA SER A 96 15.94 1.25 0.80
C SER A 96 14.43 1.31 0.65
N SER A 97 13.94 1.12 -0.58
CA SER A 97 12.55 0.80 -0.92
C SER A 97 12.51 0.29 -2.37
N GLU A 98 11.78 -0.79 -2.62
CA GLU A 98 11.62 -1.33 -3.98
C GLU A 98 10.66 -0.50 -4.84
N ASP A 99 9.72 0.19 -4.18
CA ASP A 99 8.68 1.03 -4.80
C ASP A 99 9.31 2.13 -5.68
N ILE A 100 10.51 2.60 -5.30
CA ILE A 100 11.28 3.61 -6.03
C ILE A 100 11.60 3.16 -7.47
N SER A 101 11.78 1.86 -7.70
CA SER A 101 12.08 1.34 -9.05
C SER A 101 10.86 1.19 -9.95
N GLU A 102 9.63 1.31 -9.41
CA GLU A 102 8.41 1.06 -10.17
C GLU A 102 8.00 2.27 -11.01
N TYR A 103 7.83 3.43 -10.36
CA TYR A 103 7.33 4.66 -10.98
C TYR A 103 8.17 5.86 -10.59
N GLU A 104 8.27 6.87 -11.47
CA GLU A 104 8.85 8.19 -11.13
C GLU A 104 10.26 8.12 -10.48
N THR A 105 11.03 7.08 -10.82
CA THR A 105 12.39 6.84 -10.30
C THR A 105 13.31 8.03 -10.60
N ASP A 106 13.15 8.63 -11.77
CA ASP A 106 13.87 9.84 -12.19
C ASP A 106 13.59 11.01 -11.27
N LYS A 107 12.31 11.34 -11.01
CA LYS A 107 11.93 12.44 -10.10
C LYS A 107 12.51 12.24 -8.71
N PHE A 108 12.45 11.03 -8.19
CA PHE A 108 13.03 10.70 -6.88
C PHE A 108 14.54 10.95 -6.88
N LEU A 109 15.28 10.38 -7.84
CA LEU A 109 16.74 10.49 -7.90
C LEU A 109 17.21 11.92 -8.19
N GLU A 110 16.52 12.66 -9.05
CA GLU A 110 16.78 14.08 -9.30
C GLU A 110 16.61 14.90 -8.02
N GLY A 111 15.50 14.73 -7.30
CA GLY A 111 15.26 15.42 -6.04
C GLY A 111 16.32 15.11 -4.97
N VAL A 112 16.78 13.86 -4.90
CA VAL A 112 17.89 13.47 -4.01
C VAL A 112 19.20 14.11 -4.46
N LYS A 113 19.53 14.10 -5.77
CA LYS A 113 20.76 14.68 -6.32
C LYS A 113 20.83 16.20 -6.19
N GLU A 114 19.69 16.89 -6.12
CA GLU A 114 19.65 18.33 -5.78
C GLU A 114 20.17 18.61 -4.37
N LYS A 115 20.13 17.62 -3.47
CA LYS A 115 20.50 17.77 -2.05
C LYS A 115 21.83 17.13 -1.72
N TYR A 116 22.20 16.06 -2.42
CA TYR A 116 23.36 15.25 -2.10
C TYR A 116 24.27 15.03 -3.31
N GLU A 117 25.56 15.29 -3.13
CA GLU A 117 26.57 15.08 -4.17
C GLU A 117 26.94 13.61 -4.33
N ASN A 118 27.30 12.94 -3.22
CA ASN A 118 27.77 11.54 -3.19
C ASN A 118 26.61 10.55 -2.99
N VAL A 119 25.85 10.34 -4.06
CA VAL A 119 24.73 9.40 -4.13
C VAL A 119 25.14 8.19 -4.95
N LYS A 120 24.94 6.99 -4.42
CA LYS A 120 25.07 5.72 -5.14
C LYS A 120 23.76 5.00 -5.16
N VAL A 121 23.48 4.28 -6.24
CA VAL A 121 22.26 3.49 -6.41
C VAL A 121 22.66 2.04 -6.58
N VAL A 122 21.97 1.13 -5.89
CA VAL A 122 22.13 -0.31 -6.07
C VAL A 122 20.81 -0.91 -6.51
N ILE A 123 20.88 -1.71 -7.58
CA ILE A 123 19.74 -2.39 -8.18
C ILE A 123 20.09 -3.84 -8.48
N TYR A 124 19.17 -4.74 -8.13
CA TYR A 124 19.22 -6.16 -8.42
C TYR A 124 18.31 -6.46 -9.62
N LEU A 125 18.85 -7.17 -10.61
CA LEU A 125 18.13 -7.62 -11.80
C LEU A 125 17.90 -9.12 -11.75
N ARG A 126 16.68 -9.54 -12.02
CA ARG A 126 16.30 -10.95 -12.17
C ARG A 126 16.10 -11.30 -13.64
N ARG A 127 16.30 -12.56 -14.03
CA ARG A 127 16.02 -13.00 -15.41
C ARG A 127 14.60 -12.58 -15.82
N GLN A 128 14.45 -11.92 -16.97
CA GLN A 128 13.18 -11.25 -17.34
C GLN A 128 11.97 -12.18 -17.35
N ASP A 129 12.13 -13.44 -17.78
CA ASP A 129 11.07 -14.44 -17.75
C ASP A 129 10.65 -14.77 -16.30
N ARG A 130 11.60 -14.90 -15.38
CA ARG A 130 11.32 -15.16 -13.96
C ARG A 130 10.77 -13.93 -13.24
N GLU A 131 11.17 -12.74 -13.67
CA GLU A 131 10.67 -11.47 -13.14
C GLU A 131 9.19 -11.31 -13.47
N ILE A 132 8.82 -11.40 -14.76
CA ILE A 132 7.42 -11.21 -15.17
C ILE A 132 6.49 -12.27 -14.59
N GLU A 133 6.94 -13.53 -14.47
CA GLU A 133 6.18 -14.59 -13.79
C GLU A 133 5.97 -14.27 -12.30
N SER A 134 6.97 -13.65 -11.66
CA SER A 134 6.90 -13.26 -10.25
C SER A 134 6.02 -12.03 -10.02
N ILE A 135 5.99 -11.08 -10.96
CA ILE A 135 5.09 -9.93 -10.95
C ILE A 135 3.66 -10.39 -11.16
N TYR A 136 3.40 -11.24 -12.15
CA TYR A 136 2.07 -11.83 -12.38
C TYR A 136 1.53 -12.54 -11.14
N ASN A 137 2.35 -13.36 -10.50
CA ASN A 137 2.00 -14.02 -9.23
C ASN A 137 1.64 -13.03 -8.12
N GLU A 138 2.34 -11.90 -8.04
CA GLU A 138 2.05 -10.87 -7.06
C GLU A 138 0.76 -10.14 -7.40
N HIS A 139 0.55 -9.79 -8.66
CA HIS A 139 -0.65 -9.13 -9.13
C HIS A 139 -1.91 -9.97 -8.87
N ILE A 140 -1.84 -11.31 -9.00
CA ILE A 140 -2.94 -12.19 -8.58
C ILE A 140 -3.21 -12.05 -7.07
N LYS A 141 -2.16 -12.02 -6.25
CA LYS A 141 -2.29 -12.01 -4.78
C LYS A 141 -2.73 -10.67 -4.22
N SER A 142 -2.26 -9.55 -4.78
CA SER A 142 -2.37 -8.23 -4.17
C SER A 142 -3.01 -7.18 -5.10
N ALA A 143 -2.89 -7.31 -6.43
CA ALA A 143 -3.48 -6.35 -7.38
C ALA A 143 -4.86 -6.76 -7.93
N GLY A 144 -5.30 -7.99 -7.70
CA GLY A 144 -6.62 -8.46 -8.15
C GLY A 144 -6.61 -8.92 -9.61
N GLU A 145 -5.45 -9.31 -10.11
CA GLU A 145 -5.30 -9.83 -11.47
C GLU A 145 -6.09 -11.12 -11.64
N TYR A 146 -6.86 -11.17 -12.71
CA TYR A 146 -7.72 -12.30 -13.05
C TYR A 146 -7.53 -12.78 -14.49
N ASN A 147 -6.80 -12.05 -15.33
CA ASN A 147 -6.43 -12.49 -16.66
C ASN A 147 -5.47 -13.67 -16.58
N THR A 148 -5.49 -14.53 -17.59
CA THR A 148 -4.46 -15.57 -17.76
C THR A 148 -3.09 -14.94 -17.97
N PHE A 149 -2.02 -15.70 -17.74
CA PHE A 149 -0.66 -15.18 -17.94
C PHE A 149 -0.42 -14.69 -19.37
N GLN A 150 -0.98 -15.39 -20.37
CA GLN A 150 -0.82 -14.99 -21.76
C GLN A 150 -1.53 -13.67 -22.04
N GLU A 151 -2.73 -13.47 -21.52
CA GLU A 151 -3.44 -12.19 -21.58
C GLU A 151 -2.64 -11.11 -20.84
N PHE A 152 -2.12 -11.36 -19.64
CA PHE A 152 -1.32 -10.40 -18.87
C PHE A 152 -0.10 -9.87 -19.63
N ILE A 153 0.63 -10.72 -20.36
CA ILE A 153 1.81 -10.30 -21.14
C ILE A 153 1.48 -9.79 -22.55
N THR A 154 0.19 -9.72 -22.91
CA THR A 154 -0.28 -9.24 -24.24
C THR A 154 -1.28 -8.10 -24.18
N SER A 155 -1.96 -7.91 -23.05
CA SER A 155 -3.07 -6.97 -22.89
C SER A 155 -2.61 -5.51 -22.81
N ASP A 156 -1.37 -5.28 -22.38
CA ASP A 156 -0.80 -3.94 -22.22
C ASP A 156 0.72 -3.96 -22.46
N ASP A 157 1.26 -2.86 -22.98
CA ASP A 157 2.71 -2.65 -23.08
C ASP A 157 3.34 -2.28 -21.73
N SER A 158 2.53 -2.03 -20.68
CA SER A 158 3.01 -1.73 -19.33
C SER A 158 3.96 -2.77 -18.77
N TYR A 159 3.83 -4.06 -19.10
CA TYR A 159 4.81 -5.06 -18.63
C TYR A 159 6.23 -4.79 -19.12
N LYS A 160 6.39 -4.12 -20.27
CA LYS A 160 7.71 -3.75 -20.79
C LYS A 160 8.44 -2.83 -19.81
N THR A 161 7.72 -1.99 -19.05
CA THR A 161 8.33 -1.10 -18.06
C THR A 161 9.02 -1.84 -16.91
N TRP A 162 8.56 -3.06 -16.58
CA TRP A 162 9.14 -3.89 -15.53
C TRP A 162 10.38 -4.66 -15.99
N VAL A 163 10.49 -5.00 -17.28
CA VAL A 163 11.57 -5.85 -17.81
C VAL A 163 12.52 -5.14 -18.79
N ASP A 164 12.26 -3.87 -19.12
CA ASP A 164 13.17 -3.00 -19.88
C ASP A 164 14.28 -2.44 -18.97
N TYR A 165 15.22 -3.31 -18.63
CA TYR A 165 16.33 -2.98 -17.75
C TYR A 165 17.27 -1.94 -18.36
N LEU A 166 17.55 -2.00 -19.66
CA LEU A 166 18.52 -1.10 -20.27
C LEU A 166 18.04 0.34 -20.24
N SER A 167 16.79 0.61 -20.60
CA SER A 167 16.23 1.96 -20.50
C SER A 167 16.24 2.49 -19.07
N LYS A 168 15.92 1.63 -18.10
CA LYS A 168 15.92 1.98 -16.67
C LYS A 168 17.34 2.31 -16.17
N LEU A 169 18.33 1.47 -16.48
CA LEU A 169 19.72 1.69 -16.09
C LEU A 169 20.32 2.92 -16.78
N ASP A 170 20.04 3.13 -18.08
CA ASP A 170 20.51 4.29 -18.83
C ASP A 170 19.86 5.59 -18.30
N MET A 171 18.61 5.53 -17.81
CA MET A 171 17.96 6.66 -17.12
C MET A 171 18.66 6.95 -15.78
N ILE A 172 18.83 5.94 -14.92
CA ILE A 172 19.44 6.13 -13.60
C ILE A 172 20.88 6.67 -13.76
N SER A 173 21.64 6.11 -14.70
CA SER A 173 23.03 6.50 -14.96
C SER A 173 23.17 7.93 -15.46
N ARG A 174 22.18 8.46 -16.19
CA ARG A 174 22.18 9.87 -16.60
C ARG A 174 22.05 10.82 -15.40
N ILE A 175 21.42 10.38 -14.32
CA ILE A 175 21.18 11.19 -13.12
C ILE A 175 22.33 11.05 -12.12
N VAL A 176 22.72 9.82 -11.78
CA VAL A 176 23.70 9.57 -10.70
C VAL A 176 25.12 9.33 -11.21
N GLY A 177 25.31 9.11 -12.51
CA GLY A 177 26.58 8.67 -13.09
C GLY A 177 26.71 7.14 -13.07
N LYS A 178 27.32 6.57 -14.12
CA LYS A 178 27.41 5.13 -14.32
C LYS A 178 28.29 4.45 -13.26
N GLU A 179 29.33 5.13 -12.81
CA GLU A 179 30.22 4.73 -11.73
C GLU A 179 29.55 4.68 -10.35
N ASN A 180 28.40 5.34 -10.20
CA ASN A 180 27.60 5.37 -8.98
C ASN A 180 26.39 4.43 -9.05
N LEU A 181 26.19 3.71 -10.16
CA LEU A 181 25.16 2.69 -10.30
C LEU A 181 25.76 1.28 -10.16
N ILE A 182 25.39 0.61 -9.09
CA ILE A 182 25.83 -0.74 -8.75
C ILE A 182 24.75 -1.72 -9.20
N VAL A 183 25.02 -2.44 -10.28
CA VAL A 183 24.12 -3.48 -10.80
C VAL A 183 24.50 -4.84 -10.23
N ARG A 184 23.54 -5.54 -9.63
CA ARG A 184 23.69 -6.91 -9.11
C ARG A 184 22.72 -7.84 -9.82
N ILE A 185 23.05 -9.12 -9.90
CA ILE A 185 22.22 -10.13 -10.56
C ILE A 185 21.61 -11.05 -9.50
N TYR A 186 20.29 -11.06 -9.43
CA TYR A 186 19.51 -11.94 -8.57
C TYR A 186 19.43 -13.35 -9.20
N GLU A 187 20.55 -14.06 -9.08
CA GLU A 187 20.71 -15.45 -9.48
C GLU A 187 21.60 -16.11 -8.44
N LYS A 188 21.17 -17.23 -7.83
CA LYS A 188 21.83 -17.81 -6.65
C LYS A 188 23.35 -17.90 -6.81
N GLN A 189 23.81 -18.48 -7.92
CA GLN A 189 25.22 -18.67 -8.22
C GLN A 189 26.02 -17.38 -8.47
N GLN A 190 25.35 -16.24 -8.72
CA GLN A 190 25.97 -14.93 -8.86
C GLN A 190 25.95 -14.11 -7.57
N LEU A 191 25.03 -14.42 -6.64
CA LEU A 191 24.96 -13.79 -5.33
C LEU A 191 26.06 -14.33 -4.43
N ILE A 192 26.76 -13.44 -3.73
CA ILE A 192 27.75 -13.89 -2.73
C ILE A 192 27.04 -14.66 -1.62
N GLY A 193 27.52 -15.87 -1.34
CA GLY A 193 26.89 -16.78 -0.38
C GLY A 193 25.54 -17.36 -0.83
N ASN A 194 25.19 -17.22 -2.11
CA ASN A 194 23.88 -17.56 -2.67
C ASN A 194 22.70 -16.85 -1.99
N ASP A 195 22.92 -15.65 -1.46
CA ASP A 195 21.99 -14.96 -0.57
C ASP A 195 22.05 -13.44 -0.75
N THR A 196 20.90 -12.79 -0.97
CA THR A 196 20.81 -11.34 -1.24
C THR A 196 21.38 -10.50 -0.09
N VAL A 197 21.18 -10.91 1.16
CA VAL A 197 21.69 -10.16 2.31
C VAL A 197 23.21 -10.19 2.35
N THR A 198 23.81 -11.36 2.17
CA THR A 198 25.27 -11.56 2.14
C THR A 198 25.89 -10.82 0.96
N ASP A 199 25.21 -10.86 -0.18
CA ASP A 199 25.56 -10.08 -1.37
C ASP A 199 25.55 -8.58 -1.10
N PHE A 200 24.49 -8.06 -0.46
CA PHE A 200 24.37 -6.65 -0.14
C PHE A 200 25.42 -6.18 0.87
N LEU A 201 25.73 -6.97 1.91
CA LEU A 201 26.82 -6.67 2.84
C LEU A 201 28.15 -6.49 2.11
N SER A 202 28.40 -7.24 1.03
CA SER A 202 29.60 -7.06 0.21
C SER A 202 29.64 -5.72 -0.52
N VAL A 203 28.47 -5.19 -0.94
CA VAL A 203 28.34 -3.85 -1.53
C VAL A 203 28.71 -2.77 -0.50
N LEU A 204 28.38 -3.01 0.77
CA LEU A 204 28.76 -2.14 1.88
C LEU A 204 30.22 -2.29 2.32
N GLY A 205 30.95 -3.29 1.80
CA GLY A 205 32.30 -3.63 2.24
C GLY A 205 32.36 -4.33 3.61
N ILE A 206 31.26 -4.94 4.05
CA ILE A 206 31.12 -5.59 5.36
C ILE A 206 31.27 -7.11 5.20
N PRO A 207 32.24 -7.77 5.86
CA PRO A 207 32.33 -9.23 5.84
C PRO A 207 31.18 -9.87 6.64
N ALA A 208 30.49 -10.84 6.04
CA ALA A 208 29.30 -11.44 6.61
C ALA A 208 29.54 -12.25 7.90
N ASP A 209 30.79 -12.65 8.18
CA ASP A 209 31.19 -13.45 9.33
C ASP A 209 31.62 -12.63 10.56
N LYS A 210 31.57 -11.29 10.50
CA LYS A 210 32.11 -10.40 11.54
C LYS A 210 31.13 -10.05 12.67
N GLU A 211 29.85 -10.33 12.50
CA GLU A 211 28.83 -10.13 13.53
C GLU A 211 27.89 -11.33 13.58
N GLU A 212 27.27 -11.53 14.73
CA GLU A 212 26.11 -12.41 14.85
C GLU A 212 24.88 -11.68 14.31
N TRP A 213 24.68 -11.72 12.98
CA TRP A 213 23.57 -11.00 12.35
C TRP A 213 22.21 -11.58 12.71
N ILE A 214 21.22 -10.71 12.96
CA ILE A 214 19.82 -11.11 13.10
C ILE A 214 19.27 -11.35 11.70
N ARG A 215 19.03 -12.61 11.36
CA ARG A 215 18.46 -13.02 10.08
C ARG A 215 16.97 -13.29 10.31
N SER A 216 16.10 -12.66 9.53
CA SER A 216 14.66 -12.96 9.60
C SER A 216 14.40 -14.33 8.98
N GLU A 217 13.76 -15.23 9.72
CA GLU A 217 13.13 -16.41 9.14
C GLU A 217 11.85 -15.97 8.44
N GLY A 218 11.89 -15.88 7.11
CA GLY A 218 10.75 -15.37 6.36
C GLY A 218 10.96 -15.47 4.87
N ALA A 219 10.95 -16.69 4.35
CA ALA A 219 10.59 -16.85 2.94
C ALA A 219 9.12 -16.46 2.82
N ASN A 220 8.78 -15.45 2.01
CA ASN A 220 7.40 -15.28 1.56
C ASN A 220 6.99 -16.59 0.91
N PRO A 221 6.07 -17.38 1.49
CA PRO A 221 5.75 -18.67 0.92
C PRO A 221 5.19 -18.43 -0.49
N SER A 222 5.76 -19.12 -1.48
CA SER A 222 5.14 -19.14 -2.80
C SER A 222 3.80 -19.86 -2.66
N VAL A 223 2.74 -19.24 -3.19
CA VAL A 223 1.46 -19.94 -3.37
C VAL A 223 1.68 -20.88 -4.55
N GLY A 224 1.84 -22.17 -4.25
CA GLY A 224 2.03 -23.22 -5.24
C GLY A 224 0.75 -24.02 -5.49
N GLY A 225 0.72 -24.77 -6.58
CA GLY A 225 -0.40 -25.62 -6.96
C GLY A 225 -1.66 -24.83 -7.35
N ASN A 226 -2.83 -25.42 -7.12
CA ASN A 226 -4.12 -24.87 -7.55
C ASN A 226 -4.51 -23.58 -6.80
N TYR A 227 -3.86 -23.25 -5.69
CA TYR A 227 -4.23 -22.12 -4.84
C TYR A 227 -4.02 -20.76 -5.50
N LEU A 228 -3.03 -20.65 -6.40
CA LEU A 228 -2.84 -19.42 -7.15
C LEU A 228 -3.97 -19.21 -8.17
N GLU A 229 -4.36 -20.30 -8.83
CA GLU A 229 -5.42 -20.30 -9.83
C GLU A 229 -6.80 -20.08 -9.20
N ILE A 230 -7.05 -20.67 -8.03
CA ILE A 230 -8.23 -20.36 -7.21
C ILE A 230 -8.30 -18.87 -6.89
N ASN A 231 -7.18 -18.25 -6.49
CA ASN A 231 -7.14 -16.81 -6.19
C ASN A 231 -7.44 -15.97 -7.45
N ARG A 232 -6.86 -16.32 -8.60
CA ARG A 232 -7.16 -15.68 -9.90
C ARG A 232 -8.66 -15.76 -10.25
N LEU A 233 -9.29 -16.91 -10.04
CA LEU A 233 -10.73 -17.09 -10.27
C LEU A 233 -11.60 -16.30 -9.28
N ILE A 234 -11.19 -16.20 -8.01
CA ILE A 234 -11.85 -15.33 -7.02
C ILE A 234 -11.81 -13.87 -7.47
N ASN A 235 -10.64 -13.39 -7.93
CA ASN A 235 -10.50 -12.05 -8.49
C ASN A 235 -11.46 -11.82 -9.69
N SER A 236 -11.68 -12.82 -10.54
CA SER A 236 -12.62 -12.71 -11.67
C SER A 236 -14.09 -12.54 -11.26
N ALA A 237 -14.48 -13.09 -10.10
CA ALA A 237 -15.83 -12.89 -9.57
C ALA A 237 -16.00 -11.47 -9.01
N GLN A 238 -14.93 -10.91 -8.44
CA GLN A 238 -14.90 -9.54 -7.93
C GLN A 238 -15.07 -8.51 -9.06
N SER A 239 -14.36 -8.69 -10.18
CA SER A 239 -14.39 -7.75 -11.30
C SER A 239 -15.75 -7.66 -11.99
N ALA A 240 -16.58 -8.71 -11.90
CA ALA A 240 -17.88 -8.77 -12.55
C ALA A 240 -18.98 -7.94 -11.84
N ASP A 241 -18.76 -7.56 -10.57
CA ASP A 241 -19.71 -6.74 -9.81
C ASP A 241 -18.92 -5.69 -8.99
N HIS A 242 -18.96 -4.44 -9.46
CA HIS A 242 -18.29 -3.28 -8.87
C HIS A 242 -18.69 -2.99 -7.41
N HIS A 243 -19.62 -3.76 -6.83
CA HIS A 243 -19.97 -3.70 -5.41
C HIS A 243 -19.13 -4.65 -4.52
N PHE A 244 -18.15 -5.37 -5.07
CA PHE A 244 -17.28 -6.31 -4.35
C PHE A 244 -15.89 -5.76 -3.97
N ASP A 245 -15.75 -4.46 -3.71
CA ASP A 245 -14.43 -3.87 -3.37
C ASP A 245 -14.08 -3.99 -1.88
N SER A 246 -14.00 -5.23 -1.36
CA SER A 246 -13.59 -5.51 0.01
C SER A 246 -12.14 -6.00 0.05
N TRP A 247 -11.21 -5.06 0.23
CA TRP A 247 -9.77 -5.35 0.34
C TRP A 247 -9.46 -6.33 1.47
N ASP A 248 -10.19 -6.27 2.58
CA ASP A 248 -10.05 -7.19 3.71
C ASP A 248 -10.20 -8.66 3.27
N ILE A 249 -11.29 -8.96 2.55
CA ILE A 249 -11.58 -10.32 2.06
C ILE A 249 -10.51 -10.80 1.10
N LYS A 250 -9.97 -9.91 0.27
CA LYS A 250 -8.89 -10.25 -0.66
C LYS A 250 -7.61 -10.67 0.08
N TYR A 251 -7.22 -9.91 1.10
CA TYR A 251 -6.07 -10.27 1.94
C TYR A 251 -6.32 -11.57 2.71
N ASP A 252 -7.51 -11.76 3.25
CA ASP A 252 -7.89 -13.02 3.91
C ASP A 252 -7.79 -14.22 2.94
N VAL A 253 -8.33 -14.09 1.72
CA VAL A 253 -8.24 -15.13 0.69
C VAL A 253 -6.79 -15.43 0.34
N ARG A 254 -5.96 -14.39 0.14
CA ARG A 254 -4.52 -14.56 -0.10
C ARG A 254 -3.87 -15.35 1.02
N ASP A 255 -4.11 -14.98 2.27
CA ASP A 255 -3.45 -15.59 3.43
C ASP A 255 -3.91 -17.03 3.64
N ILE A 256 -5.21 -17.30 3.45
CA ILE A 256 -5.77 -18.66 3.45
C ILE A 256 -5.14 -19.50 2.33
N CYS A 257 -5.02 -18.96 1.11
CA CYS A 257 -4.38 -19.67 0.00
C CYS A 257 -2.90 -19.96 0.28
N VAL A 258 -2.18 -19.04 0.94
CA VAL A 258 -0.79 -19.23 1.38
C VAL A 258 -0.71 -20.35 2.42
N GLU A 259 -1.56 -20.30 3.45
CA GLU A 259 -1.61 -21.30 4.52
C GLU A 259 -1.93 -22.69 3.96
N LEU A 260 -3.01 -22.82 3.20
CA LEU A 260 -3.42 -24.09 2.62
C LEU A 260 -2.39 -24.64 1.62
N SER A 261 -1.75 -23.78 0.83
CA SER A 261 -0.65 -24.19 -0.04
C SER A 261 0.50 -24.77 0.79
N SER A 262 0.87 -24.14 1.91
CA SER A 262 1.94 -24.65 2.78
C SER A 262 1.61 -26.01 3.42
N LEU A 263 0.33 -26.27 3.71
CA LEU A 263 -0.14 -27.49 4.36
C LEU A 263 -0.34 -28.65 3.38
N PHE A 264 -0.91 -28.37 2.21
CA PHE A 264 -1.44 -29.41 1.31
C PHE A 264 -0.69 -29.51 -0.02
N ASN A 265 0.06 -28.50 -0.45
CA ASN A 265 0.81 -28.60 -1.69
C ASN A 265 2.10 -29.42 -1.49
N GLN A 266 2.02 -30.70 -1.87
CA GLN A 266 3.15 -31.63 -1.80
C GLN A 266 4.14 -31.48 -2.98
N LYS A 267 3.75 -30.78 -4.06
CA LYS A 267 4.62 -30.52 -5.21
C LYS A 267 5.64 -29.44 -4.83
N LYS A 268 6.84 -29.87 -4.47
CA LYS A 268 8.01 -29.02 -4.24
C LYS A 268 8.77 -28.85 -5.56
N GLY A 269 8.95 -27.62 -6.00
CA GLY A 269 9.70 -27.31 -7.22
C GLY A 269 9.48 -25.89 -7.69
N GLU A 270 10.38 -25.39 -8.55
CA GLU A 270 10.16 -24.12 -9.22
C GLU A 270 9.21 -24.30 -10.40
N HIS A 271 8.13 -23.52 -10.39
CA HIS A 271 7.15 -23.46 -11.45
C HIS A 271 7.30 -22.18 -12.28
N GLY A 272 6.79 -22.22 -13.50
CA GLY A 272 6.69 -21.08 -14.41
C GLY A 272 5.38 -21.11 -15.19
N PHE A 273 5.12 -20.08 -16.00
CA PHE A 273 3.95 -19.99 -16.86
C PHE A 273 4.30 -20.21 -18.32
N PHE A 274 5.54 -19.92 -18.71
CA PHE A 274 6.00 -20.20 -20.07
C PHE A 274 6.28 -21.68 -20.28
N VAL A 275 5.81 -22.23 -21.40
CA VAL A 275 6.41 -23.44 -21.98
C VAL A 275 7.80 -23.12 -22.55
N PRO A 276 8.71 -24.11 -22.72
CA PRO A 276 10.11 -23.84 -23.09
C PRO A 276 10.30 -22.97 -24.35
N ASP A 277 9.53 -23.21 -25.42
CA ASP A 277 9.63 -22.44 -26.66
C ASP A 277 9.15 -20.99 -26.50
N GLU A 278 8.10 -20.76 -25.70
CA GLU A 278 7.61 -19.42 -25.40
C GLU A 278 8.61 -18.65 -24.52
N ARG A 279 9.20 -19.32 -23.53
CA ARG A 279 10.24 -18.75 -22.66
C ARG A 279 11.44 -18.28 -23.49
N LYS A 280 11.90 -19.14 -24.40
CA LYS A 280 13.00 -18.81 -25.32
C LYS A 280 12.66 -17.57 -26.16
N LYS A 281 11.51 -17.57 -26.83
CA LYS A 281 11.04 -16.44 -27.65
C LYS A 281 10.89 -15.16 -26.83
N PHE A 282 10.46 -15.27 -25.56
CA PHE A 282 10.33 -14.12 -24.67
C PHE A 282 11.71 -13.54 -24.32
N LEU A 283 12.67 -14.38 -23.94
CA LEU A 283 14.03 -13.96 -23.60
C LEU A 283 14.82 -13.40 -24.79
N GLU A 284 14.61 -13.93 -25.99
CA GLU A 284 15.25 -13.44 -27.23
C GLU A 284 14.98 -11.94 -27.48
N LYS A 285 13.84 -11.41 -27.01
CA LYS A 285 13.50 -9.98 -27.11
C LYS A 285 14.51 -9.08 -26.39
N PHE A 286 15.14 -9.59 -25.33
CA PHE A 286 16.03 -8.82 -24.45
C PHE A 286 17.51 -9.20 -24.63
N ALA A 287 17.83 -10.13 -25.53
CA ALA A 287 19.20 -10.67 -25.65
C ALA A 287 20.24 -9.57 -25.94
N ARG A 288 19.93 -8.65 -26.87
CA ARG A 288 20.81 -7.54 -27.25
C ARG A 288 21.00 -6.54 -26.09
N ASP A 289 19.92 -6.24 -25.38
CA ASP A 289 19.96 -5.29 -24.26
C ASP A 289 20.71 -5.90 -23.08
N ASN A 290 20.50 -7.18 -22.78
CA ASN A 290 21.23 -7.93 -21.77
C ASN A 290 22.73 -7.99 -22.08
N GLU A 291 23.11 -8.21 -23.34
CA GLU A 291 24.51 -8.18 -23.77
C GLU A 291 25.15 -6.82 -23.49
N ARG A 292 24.44 -5.74 -23.85
CA ARG A 292 24.87 -4.38 -23.58
C ARG A 292 25.03 -4.15 -22.08
N ILE A 293 24.05 -4.55 -21.26
CA ILE A 293 24.10 -4.38 -19.81
C ILE A 293 25.31 -5.10 -19.20
N ALA A 294 25.55 -6.35 -19.60
CA ALA A 294 26.68 -7.14 -19.08
C ALA A 294 28.04 -6.49 -19.38
N LYS A 295 28.23 -6.00 -20.61
CA LYS A 295 29.46 -5.29 -21.01
C LYS A 295 29.59 -3.94 -20.32
N GLU A 296 28.51 -3.18 -20.28
CA GLU A 296 28.54 -1.79 -19.88
C GLU A 296 28.53 -1.58 -18.37
N TYR A 297 27.70 -2.33 -17.64
CA TYR A 297 27.48 -2.13 -16.21
C TYR A 297 28.20 -3.17 -15.34
N LEU A 298 28.48 -4.37 -15.88
CA LEU A 298 29.18 -5.43 -15.15
C LEU A 298 30.61 -5.67 -15.65
N GLN A 299 31.04 -4.98 -16.72
CA GLN A 299 32.37 -5.13 -17.32
C GLN A 299 32.68 -6.57 -17.77
N ARG A 300 31.65 -7.30 -18.22
CA ARG A 300 31.78 -8.68 -18.72
C ARG A 300 31.94 -8.68 -20.23
N GLU A 301 33.14 -8.99 -20.73
CA GLU A 301 33.43 -9.00 -22.17
C GLU A 301 32.63 -10.05 -22.95
N ASP A 302 32.28 -11.17 -22.30
CA ASP A 302 31.45 -12.24 -22.86
C ASP A 302 30.00 -11.82 -23.15
N GLY A 303 29.56 -10.68 -22.61
CA GLY A 303 28.19 -10.18 -22.79
C GLY A 303 27.12 -11.02 -22.08
N THR A 304 27.47 -11.88 -21.14
CA THR A 304 26.49 -12.74 -20.46
C THR A 304 26.01 -12.11 -19.15
N LEU A 305 24.74 -11.70 -19.14
CA LEU A 305 24.10 -11.09 -17.97
C LEU A 305 23.64 -12.14 -16.94
N PHE A 306 22.93 -13.16 -17.41
CA PHE A 306 22.39 -14.25 -16.60
C PHE A 306 23.10 -15.56 -16.98
N TYR A 307 23.55 -16.33 -15.99
CA TYR A 307 24.26 -17.61 -16.22
C TYR A 307 23.32 -18.81 -16.09
N ASP A 308 22.12 -18.62 -15.56
CA ASP A 308 21.11 -19.66 -15.55
C ASP A 308 20.48 -19.80 -16.94
N GLU A 309 20.77 -20.94 -17.58
CA GLU A 309 20.28 -21.31 -18.90
C GLU A 309 19.01 -22.18 -18.85
N ARG A 310 18.47 -22.45 -17.65
CA ARG A 310 17.33 -23.34 -17.50
C ARG A 310 16.10 -22.81 -18.23
N MET A 311 15.44 -23.68 -18.99
CA MET A 311 14.22 -23.38 -19.76
C MET A 311 13.01 -24.25 -19.38
N ASP A 312 13.25 -25.38 -18.71
CA ASP A 312 12.29 -26.45 -18.42
C ASP A 312 11.73 -26.37 -16.99
N PHE A 313 11.12 -25.23 -16.67
CA PHE A 313 10.36 -25.10 -15.44
C PHE A 313 9.03 -25.85 -15.56
N ALA A 314 8.58 -26.46 -14.47
CA ALA A 314 7.26 -27.10 -14.45
C ALA A 314 6.19 -26.02 -14.65
N VAL A 315 5.35 -26.15 -15.67
CA VAL A 315 4.33 -25.13 -15.94
C VAL A 315 3.26 -25.20 -14.84
N TYR A 316 2.80 -24.03 -14.36
CA TYR A 316 1.64 -23.96 -13.48
C TYR A 316 0.44 -24.61 -14.19
N GLU A 317 -0.20 -25.57 -13.52
CA GLU A 317 -1.37 -26.29 -14.03
C GLU A 317 -2.62 -25.39 -13.97
N THR A 318 -2.65 -24.30 -14.76
CA THR A 318 -3.70 -23.28 -14.70
C THR A 318 -5.03 -23.71 -15.34
N ASN A 319 -5.15 -24.93 -15.87
CA ASN A 319 -6.33 -25.39 -16.62
C ASN A 319 -6.68 -26.88 -16.38
N GLN A 320 -6.28 -27.48 -15.26
CA GLN A 320 -6.67 -28.88 -14.93
C GLN A 320 -8.03 -28.96 -14.22
N TYR A 321 -8.87 -27.95 -14.37
CA TYR A 321 -10.21 -27.91 -13.81
C TYR A 321 -11.24 -27.73 -14.93
N SER A 322 -12.41 -28.31 -14.74
CA SER A 322 -13.58 -28.14 -15.59
C SER A 322 -14.20 -26.76 -15.42
N GLU A 323 -14.91 -26.25 -16.44
CA GLU A 323 -15.69 -25.00 -16.32
C GLU A 323 -16.60 -25.02 -15.07
N PHE A 324 -17.15 -26.19 -14.74
CA PHE A 324 -17.96 -26.38 -13.54
C PHE A 324 -17.20 -26.10 -12.24
N GLU A 325 -15.96 -26.56 -12.10
CA GLU A 325 -15.12 -26.28 -10.93
C GLU A 325 -14.75 -24.79 -10.87
N ALA A 326 -14.51 -24.16 -12.02
CA ALA A 326 -14.27 -22.72 -12.10
C ALA A 326 -15.47 -21.92 -11.59
N ASP A 327 -16.67 -22.31 -12.03
CA ASP A 327 -17.91 -21.66 -11.64
C ASP A 327 -18.25 -21.91 -10.17
N ILE A 328 -17.91 -23.08 -9.62
CA ILE A 328 -17.97 -23.34 -8.18
C ILE A 328 -17.14 -22.29 -7.43
N VAL A 329 -15.88 -22.08 -7.81
CA VAL A 329 -15.00 -21.09 -7.14
C VAL A 329 -15.62 -19.69 -7.20
N ARG A 330 -16.13 -19.27 -8.36
CA ARG A 330 -16.75 -17.95 -8.53
C ARG A 330 -18.03 -17.78 -7.72
N VAL A 331 -18.87 -18.82 -7.65
CA VAL A 331 -20.09 -18.81 -6.83
C VAL A 331 -19.74 -18.70 -5.34
N PHE A 332 -18.77 -19.49 -4.86
CA PHE A 332 -18.32 -19.41 -3.48
C PHE A 332 -17.71 -18.04 -3.15
N ALA A 333 -16.88 -17.49 -4.03
CA ALA A 333 -16.34 -16.14 -3.90
C ALA A 333 -17.48 -15.11 -3.75
N SER A 334 -18.45 -15.14 -4.67
CA SER A 334 -19.60 -14.25 -4.68
C SER A 334 -20.45 -14.36 -3.39
N LEU A 335 -20.59 -15.58 -2.85
CA LEU A 335 -21.27 -15.81 -1.57
C LEU A 335 -20.50 -15.19 -0.40
N ILE A 336 -19.18 -15.34 -0.34
CA ILE A 336 -18.33 -14.75 0.71
C ILE A 336 -18.49 -13.22 0.70
N PHE A 337 -18.33 -12.59 -0.46
CA PHE A 337 -18.49 -11.14 -0.57
C PHE A 337 -19.92 -10.68 -0.26
N ALA A 338 -20.95 -11.44 -0.67
CA ALA A 338 -22.32 -11.14 -0.30
C ALA A 338 -22.56 -11.21 1.22
N GLN A 339 -21.92 -12.15 1.92
CA GLN A 339 -22.00 -12.26 3.38
C GLN A 339 -21.20 -11.17 4.10
N ASP A 340 -20.01 -10.80 3.60
CA ASP A 340 -19.25 -9.66 4.13
C ASP A 340 -20.09 -8.39 4.11
N ARG A 341 -20.71 -8.08 2.97
CA ARG A 341 -21.62 -6.94 2.82
C ARG A 341 -22.82 -7.00 3.76
N ARG A 342 -23.46 -8.16 3.92
CA ARG A 342 -24.57 -8.32 4.89
C ARG A 342 -24.10 -8.07 6.32
N THR A 343 -22.91 -8.55 6.65
CA THR A 343 -22.29 -8.39 7.98
C THR A 343 -21.93 -6.94 8.24
N LYS A 344 -21.24 -6.27 7.31
CA LYS A 344 -20.92 -4.83 7.37
C LYS A 344 -22.20 -3.99 7.53
N ASN A 345 -23.23 -4.23 6.71
CA ASN A 345 -24.52 -3.55 6.83
C ASN A 345 -25.21 -3.80 8.19
N LEU A 346 -25.15 -5.02 8.71
CA LEU A 346 -25.72 -5.36 10.02
C LEU A 346 -24.97 -4.64 11.15
N ILE A 347 -23.63 -4.65 11.10
CA ILE A 347 -22.77 -3.97 12.07
C ILE A 347 -23.04 -2.46 12.04
N GLU A 348 -23.02 -1.83 10.86
CA GLU A 348 -23.32 -0.41 10.71
C GLU A 348 -24.70 -0.05 11.26
N ARG A 349 -25.72 -0.85 10.96
CA ARG A 349 -27.06 -0.66 11.49
C ARG A 349 -27.09 -0.78 13.01
N LYS A 350 -26.47 -1.82 13.59
CA LYS A 350 -26.48 -2.06 15.04
C LYS A 350 -25.68 -1.01 15.81
N CYS A 351 -24.52 -0.61 15.30
CA CYS A 351 -23.74 0.50 15.83
C CYS A 351 -24.53 1.82 15.75
N GLY A 352 -25.19 2.09 14.62
CA GLY A 352 -26.09 3.23 14.47
C GLY A 352 -27.23 3.22 15.49
N GLU A 353 -27.93 2.10 15.67
CA GLU A 353 -29.00 1.95 16.68
C GLU A 353 -28.48 2.23 18.11
N LEU A 354 -27.28 1.75 18.46
CA LEU A 354 -26.64 1.97 19.76
C LEU A 354 -26.23 3.44 19.96
N SER A 355 -25.54 4.02 18.99
CA SER A 355 -25.17 5.45 18.94
C SER A 355 -26.40 6.35 19.07
N GLY A 356 -27.47 6.00 18.37
CA GLY A 356 -28.74 6.71 18.41
C GLY A 356 -29.38 6.67 19.80
N LYS A 357 -29.37 5.51 20.47
CA LYS A 357 -29.85 5.38 21.85
C LYS A 357 -29.01 6.21 22.84
N LEU A 358 -27.69 6.25 22.68
CA LEU A 358 -26.81 7.06 23.51
C LEU A 358 -27.10 8.56 23.33
N LEU A 359 -27.20 9.02 22.08
CA LEU A 359 -27.56 10.39 21.75
C LEU A 359 -28.93 10.76 22.36
N MET A 360 -29.95 9.94 22.16
CA MET A 360 -31.29 10.20 22.70
C MET A 360 -31.32 10.22 24.23
N LYS A 361 -30.51 9.38 24.88
CA LYS A 361 -30.35 9.40 26.34
C LYS A 361 -29.74 10.73 26.79
N ASP A 362 -28.69 11.21 26.13
CA ASP A 362 -28.05 12.48 26.47
C ASP A 362 -28.98 13.69 26.24
N ILE A 363 -29.71 13.70 25.11
CA ILE A 363 -30.77 14.69 24.83
C ILE A 363 -31.81 14.70 25.96
N SER A 364 -32.25 13.53 26.42
CA SER A 364 -33.27 13.44 27.48
C SER A 364 -32.78 14.01 28.82
N GLN A 365 -31.47 13.93 29.08
CA GLN A 365 -30.86 14.43 30.31
C GLN A 365 -30.59 15.94 30.27
N LYS A 366 -30.20 16.48 29.09
CA LYS A 366 -29.76 17.88 28.93
C LYS A 366 -30.84 18.82 28.42
N SER A 367 -31.87 18.32 27.75
CA SER A 367 -32.90 19.17 27.13
C SER A 367 -33.73 19.96 28.14
N GLU A 368 -33.82 19.53 29.40
CA GLU A 368 -34.58 20.25 30.46
C GLU A 368 -36.03 20.60 30.05
N GLY A 369 -36.66 19.74 29.24
CA GLY A 369 -38.04 19.94 28.74
C GLY A 369 -38.16 20.85 27.51
N ARG A 370 -37.05 21.35 26.95
CA ARG A 370 -37.03 22.10 25.68
C ARG A 370 -37.41 21.21 24.50
N GLN A 371 -37.96 21.83 23.45
CA GLN A 371 -38.26 21.12 22.20
C GLN A 371 -36.96 20.76 21.47
N LEU A 372 -36.93 19.63 20.76
CA LEU A 372 -35.75 19.23 20.01
C LEU A 372 -35.72 19.92 18.63
N LEU A 373 -34.55 20.45 18.25
CA LEU A 373 -34.29 21.01 16.93
C LEU A 373 -33.04 20.36 16.34
N LEU A 374 -33.10 19.91 15.08
CA LEU A 374 -31.90 19.44 14.37
C LEU A 374 -31.33 20.57 13.52
N PHE A 375 -30.02 20.80 13.56
CA PHE A 375 -29.36 21.82 12.75
C PHE A 375 -28.58 21.17 11.60
N GLY A 376 -29.11 21.31 10.38
CA GLY A 376 -28.56 20.81 9.12
C GLY A 376 -29.41 19.71 8.48
N LYS A 377 -29.99 19.95 7.31
CA LYS A 377 -30.58 18.91 6.46
C LYS A 377 -29.50 18.39 5.50
N GLY A 378 -28.63 17.54 6.02
CA GLY A 378 -27.54 16.89 5.28
C GLY A 378 -27.52 15.37 5.45
N TYR A 379 -26.50 14.71 4.90
CA TYR A 379 -26.34 13.25 4.95
C TYR A 379 -26.44 12.67 6.38
N LYS A 380 -25.73 13.27 7.34
CA LYS A 380 -25.74 12.86 8.75
C LYS A 380 -27.11 12.99 9.42
N CYS A 381 -27.89 14.01 9.06
CA CYS A 381 -29.28 14.15 9.51
C CYS A 381 -30.15 12.97 8.99
N HIS A 382 -29.99 12.59 7.72
CA HIS A 382 -30.68 11.41 7.18
C HIS A 382 -30.22 10.11 7.86
N LYS A 383 -28.91 9.97 8.13
CA LYS A 383 -28.33 8.82 8.84
C LYS A 383 -28.91 8.71 10.24
N LEU A 384 -29.02 9.83 10.96
CA LEU A 384 -29.59 9.89 12.29
C LEU A 384 -31.07 9.43 12.30
N PHE A 385 -31.90 9.93 11.38
CA PHE A 385 -33.29 9.49 11.24
C PHE A 385 -33.45 8.01 10.84
N LYS A 386 -32.47 7.42 10.14
CA LYS A 386 -32.46 5.99 9.82
C LYS A 386 -32.07 5.14 11.04
N ALA A 387 -31.21 5.66 11.90
CA ALA A 387 -30.67 4.93 13.05
C ALA A 387 -31.57 5.00 14.29
N VAL A 388 -32.39 6.05 14.42
CA VAL A 388 -33.30 6.25 15.55
C VAL A 388 -34.74 6.17 15.05
N GLU A 389 -35.49 5.15 15.50
CA GLU A 389 -36.87 4.88 15.05
C GLU A 389 -37.81 6.08 15.19
N SER A 390 -37.63 6.92 16.22
CA SER A 390 -38.42 8.13 16.41
C SER A 390 -37.58 9.23 17.05
N ILE A 391 -37.29 10.27 16.26
CA ILE A 391 -36.66 11.50 16.75
C ILE A 391 -37.77 12.54 16.91
N PRO A 392 -38.07 13.01 18.13
CA PRO A 392 -39.14 13.97 18.38
C PRO A 392 -38.68 15.40 18.05
N ALA A 393 -38.07 15.61 16.87
CA ALA A 393 -37.63 16.91 16.42
C ALA A 393 -38.83 17.75 15.94
N GLU A 394 -38.98 18.95 16.49
CA GLU A 394 -40.03 19.90 16.12
C GLU A 394 -39.79 20.45 14.71
N LEU A 395 -38.53 20.78 14.40
CA LEU A 395 -38.11 21.32 13.11
C LEU A 395 -36.62 21.05 12.85
N ILE A 396 -36.24 21.18 11.59
CA ILE A 396 -34.85 21.20 11.14
C ILE A 396 -34.48 22.64 10.76
N ALA A 397 -33.44 23.21 11.35
CA ALA A 397 -32.86 24.48 10.91
C ALA A 397 -31.78 24.21 9.85
N ASP A 398 -31.73 25.01 8.79
CA ASP A 398 -30.64 24.94 7.81
C ASP A 398 -30.23 26.36 7.35
N ASN A 399 -28.95 26.58 7.10
CA ASN A 399 -28.42 27.85 6.59
C ASN A 399 -28.60 27.98 5.06
N ASP A 400 -29.02 26.92 4.39
CA ASP A 400 -29.42 26.95 2.99
C ASP A 400 -30.91 27.29 2.87
N ILE A 401 -31.21 28.53 2.50
CA ILE A 401 -32.59 29.02 2.33
C ILE A 401 -33.35 28.24 1.25
N SER A 402 -32.67 27.64 0.28
CA SER A 402 -33.33 26.85 -0.78
C SER A 402 -34.01 25.59 -0.23
N LYS A 403 -33.63 25.12 0.97
CA LYS A 403 -34.22 23.96 1.63
C LYS A 403 -35.46 24.31 2.46
N GLN A 404 -35.78 25.59 2.63
CA GLN A 404 -36.94 26.04 3.42
C GLN A 404 -38.24 25.45 2.88
N GLY A 405 -39.12 25.02 3.78
CA GLY A 405 -40.43 24.43 3.44
C GLY A 405 -40.36 22.97 2.96
N THR A 406 -39.16 22.43 2.73
CA THR A 406 -39.00 20.99 2.49
C THR A 406 -39.16 20.20 3.80
N THR A 407 -39.38 18.89 3.69
CA THR A 407 -39.46 18.00 4.85
C THR A 407 -38.36 16.93 4.82
N LEU A 408 -38.06 16.34 5.97
CA LEU A 408 -37.29 15.11 6.13
C LEU A 408 -37.94 14.28 7.24
N ASN A 409 -38.33 13.04 6.93
CA ASN A 409 -39.08 12.16 7.85
C ASN A 409 -40.30 12.86 8.52
N GLY A 410 -40.98 13.74 7.77
CA GLY A 410 -42.14 14.51 8.26
C GLY A 410 -41.81 15.79 9.04
N VAL A 411 -40.53 16.04 9.37
CA VAL A 411 -40.09 17.25 10.07
C VAL A 411 -39.82 18.36 9.06
N GLN A 412 -40.38 19.55 9.28
CA GLN A 412 -40.21 20.69 8.37
C GLN A 412 -38.85 21.37 8.54
N VAL A 413 -38.29 21.81 7.42
CA VAL A 413 -37.04 22.57 7.37
C VAL A 413 -37.34 24.06 7.32
N ARG A 414 -36.70 24.82 8.20
CA ARG A 414 -36.77 26.29 8.25
C ARG A 414 -35.40 26.89 8.03
N TYR A 415 -35.39 28.07 7.42
CA TYR A 415 -34.17 28.85 7.32
C TYR A 415 -33.72 29.27 8.71
N ALA A 416 -32.46 29.02 9.07
CA ALA A 416 -31.98 29.21 10.44
C ALA A 416 -32.15 30.65 10.95
N LYS A 417 -32.07 31.65 10.06
CA LYS A 417 -32.26 33.07 10.43
C LYS A 417 -33.71 33.44 10.76
N ASP A 418 -34.68 32.60 10.38
CA ASP A 418 -36.10 32.84 10.65
C ASP A 418 -36.53 32.33 12.05
N ILE A 419 -35.61 31.72 12.81
CA ILE A 419 -35.89 31.20 14.14
C ILE A 419 -35.80 32.34 15.16
N ALA A 420 -36.97 32.80 15.62
CA ALA A 420 -37.08 33.95 16.51
C ALA A 420 -36.63 33.68 17.96
N ASN A 421 -36.78 32.44 18.46
CA ASN A 421 -36.43 32.09 19.83
C ASN A 421 -35.70 30.75 19.90
N TRP A 422 -34.37 30.80 19.86
CA TRP A 422 -33.52 29.62 19.97
C TRP A 422 -33.54 28.98 21.37
N SER A 423 -33.76 29.75 22.44
CA SER A 423 -33.79 29.22 23.82
C SER A 423 -34.93 28.23 24.09
N LYS A 424 -35.95 28.22 23.23
CA LYS A 424 -37.04 27.23 23.25
C LYS A 424 -36.55 25.81 22.92
N TYR A 425 -35.42 25.71 22.21
CA TYR A 425 -34.94 24.47 21.63
C TYR A 425 -33.69 23.96 22.34
N PHE A 426 -33.59 22.63 22.46
CA PHE A 426 -32.32 21.94 22.60
C PHE A 426 -31.87 21.52 21.22
N VAL A 427 -30.67 21.93 20.81
CA VAL A 427 -30.22 21.79 19.42
C VAL A 427 -29.28 20.59 19.28
N VAL A 428 -29.51 19.77 18.26
CA VAL A 428 -28.57 18.73 17.84
C VAL A 428 -28.01 19.11 16.49
N VAL A 429 -26.72 19.42 16.45
CA VAL A 429 -26.05 19.79 15.21
C VAL A 429 -25.70 18.54 14.42
N THR A 430 -26.24 18.42 13.22
CA THR A 430 -26.06 17.27 12.31
C THR A 430 -25.18 17.63 11.09
N CYS A 431 -24.51 18.78 11.11
CA CYS A 431 -23.55 19.15 10.06
C CYS A 431 -22.26 18.34 10.18
N GLU A 432 -21.61 18.03 9.04
CA GLU A 432 -20.29 17.39 9.00
C GLU A 432 -19.22 18.28 9.62
N LYS A 433 -19.15 19.53 9.14
CA LYS A 433 -18.32 20.59 9.69
C LYS A 433 -19.17 21.43 10.62
N THR A 434 -18.72 21.61 11.85
CA THR A 434 -19.51 22.26 12.90
C THR A 434 -18.94 23.60 13.36
N ASP A 435 -17.68 23.92 13.08
CA ASP A 435 -17.00 25.11 13.63
C ASP A 435 -17.79 26.41 13.38
N GLU A 436 -18.23 26.66 12.14
CA GLU A 436 -19.04 27.84 11.80
C GLU A 436 -20.43 27.81 12.45
N ILE A 437 -21.02 26.63 12.60
CA ILE A 437 -22.34 26.46 13.23
C ILE A 437 -22.24 26.67 14.74
N GLU A 438 -21.15 26.21 15.36
CA GLU A 438 -20.88 26.40 16.79
C GLU A 438 -20.68 27.88 17.11
N VAL A 439 -19.96 28.63 16.27
CA VAL A 439 -19.85 30.09 16.36
C VAL A 439 -21.23 30.75 16.21
N GLN A 440 -22.01 30.35 15.19
CA GLN A 440 -23.34 30.89 14.96
C GLN A 440 -24.29 30.65 16.15
N LEU A 441 -24.29 29.45 16.73
CA LEU A 441 -25.10 29.11 17.89
C LEU A 441 -24.63 29.88 19.14
N HIS A 442 -23.32 30.08 19.29
CA HIS A 442 -22.77 30.93 20.34
C HIS A 442 -23.24 32.38 20.21
N ASP A 443 -23.26 32.94 19.00
CA ASP A 443 -23.76 34.30 18.74
C ASP A 443 -25.27 34.44 19.00
N TYR A 444 -26.02 33.33 18.87
CA TYR A 444 -27.42 33.24 19.31
C TYR A 444 -27.57 33.02 20.84
N GLY A 445 -26.48 32.95 21.58
CA GLY A 445 -26.45 32.82 23.04
C GLY A 445 -26.53 31.38 23.57
N LEU A 446 -26.41 30.37 22.72
CA LEU A 446 -26.42 28.96 23.12
C LEU A 446 -25.01 28.48 23.51
N LYS A 447 -24.93 27.59 24.50
CA LYS A 447 -23.69 26.98 24.96
C LYS A 447 -23.66 25.49 24.66
N LYS A 448 -22.52 25.00 24.18
CA LYS A 448 -22.28 23.56 23.98
C LYS A 448 -22.44 22.80 25.30
N GLU A 449 -22.93 21.57 25.24
CA GLU A 449 -23.25 20.68 26.38
C GLU A 449 -24.40 21.13 27.27
N ARG A 450 -24.85 22.39 27.15
CA ARG A 450 -26.00 22.92 27.89
C ARG A 450 -27.23 23.10 27.02
N ASP A 451 -27.05 23.73 25.86
CA ASP A 451 -28.14 24.13 24.96
C ASP A 451 -28.09 23.40 23.62
N TYR A 452 -26.92 22.88 23.26
CA TYR A 452 -26.75 22.05 22.09
C TYR A 452 -25.65 20.99 22.27
N ILE A 453 -25.74 19.95 21.46
CA ILE A 453 -24.71 18.90 21.32
C ILE A 453 -24.44 18.62 19.84
N LEU A 454 -23.34 17.94 19.54
CA LEU A 454 -22.96 17.60 18.17
C LEU A 454 -23.25 16.12 17.90
N ALA A 455 -24.04 15.83 16.87
CA ALA A 455 -24.34 14.44 16.49
C ALA A 455 -23.07 13.66 16.12
N LYS A 456 -22.04 14.35 15.61
CA LYS A 456 -20.73 13.75 15.27
C LYS A 456 -20.03 13.10 16.46
N GLU A 457 -20.27 13.58 17.69
CA GLU A 457 -19.70 13.00 18.92
C GLU A 457 -20.29 11.62 19.25
N TYR A 458 -21.38 11.26 18.56
CA TYR A 458 -22.08 9.97 18.67
C TYR A 458 -21.90 9.10 17.42
N GLY A 459 -21.05 9.51 16.46
CA GLY A 459 -20.82 8.76 15.21
C GLY A 459 -21.83 9.05 14.09
N PHE A 460 -22.58 10.15 14.20
CA PHE A 460 -23.52 10.60 13.18
C PHE A 460 -22.97 11.66 12.24
#